data_AF-A0A846B552-F1
#
_entry.id   AF-A0A846B552-F1
#
_cell.length_a   1.000
_cell.length_b   1.000
_cell.length_c   1.000
_cell.angle_alpha   90.00
_cell.angle_beta   90.00
_cell.angle_gamma   90.00
#
_symmetry.space_group_name_H-M   'P 1'
#
loop_
_entity.id
_entity.type
_entity.pdbx_description
1 polymer ?
#
loop_
_entity_poly.entity_id
_entity_poly.type
_entity_poly.pdbx_seq_one_letter_code
_entity_poly.pdbx_strand_id
1 'polypeptide(L)'
;MSDSRGWEYTQRVISISHNRRIREYFSDIESDDDFTNGRSVLRNTLLIRDNDSGLEVMNKQLCFMHLRMDEAPVATMPEHWERRVGSDRPQLVVVYRPKL
;
A
#
# COMPACT_ATOMS: atom_id res chain seq x y z
N MET A 1 -26.73 2.08 -22.83
CA MET A 1 -26.86 2.15 -21.35
C MET A 1 -25.52 1.71 -20.80
N SER A 2 -24.82 2.59 -20.09
CA SER A 2 -23.42 2.39 -19.68
C SER A 2 -23.26 1.28 -18.63
N ASP A 3 -22.21 0.47 -18.82
CA ASP A 3 -21.79 -0.72 -18.07
C ASP A 3 -21.36 -0.47 -16.61
N SER A 4 -22.19 0.19 -15.80
CA SER A 4 -21.90 0.38 -14.37
C SER A 4 -21.85 -0.94 -13.57
N ARG A 5 -22.33 -2.06 -14.14
CA ARG A 5 -22.22 -3.40 -13.52
C ARG A 5 -20.80 -3.97 -13.54
N GLY A 6 -19.94 -3.51 -14.45
CA GLY A 6 -18.60 -4.04 -14.59
C GLY A 6 -17.72 -3.73 -13.38
N TRP A 7 -17.67 -2.44 -13.00
CA TRP A 7 -16.81 -2.00 -11.90
C TRP A 7 -17.21 -2.58 -10.55
N GLU A 8 -18.49 -2.49 -10.16
CA GLU A 8 -18.97 -3.02 -8.87
C GLU A 8 -18.68 -4.52 -8.74
N TYR A 9 -18.87 -5.28 -9.82
CA TYR A 9 -18.54 -6.70 -9.86
C TYR A 9 -17.03 -6.94 -9.76
N THR A 10 -16.22 -6.21 -10.53
CA THR A 10 -14.76 -6.30 -10.50
C THR A 10 -14.22 -5.95 -9.11
N GLN A 11 -14.67 -4.85 -8.51
CA GLN A 11 -14.31 -4.42 -7.17
C GLN A 11 -14.66 -5.49 -6.14
N ARG A 12 -15.82 -6.11 -6.24
CA ARG A 12 -16.24 -7.20 -5.34
C ARG A 12 -15.31 -8.42 -5.44
N VAL A 13 -14.94 -8.83 -6.65
CA VAL A 13 -14.00 -9.96 -6.83
C VAL A 13 -12.61 -9.62 -6.26
N ILE A 14 -12.13 -8.41 -6.53
CA ILE A 14 -10.85 -7.93 -6.01
C ILE A 14 -10.89 -7.86 -4.48
N SER A 15 -11.94 -7.29 -3.89
CA SER A 15 -12.06 -7.09 -2.44
C SER A 15 -12.02 -8.40 -1.68
N ILE A 16 -12.70 -9.45 -2.17
CA ILE A 16 -12.67 -10.79 -1.55
C ILE A 16 -11.23 -11.32 -1.45
N SER A 17 -10.51 -11.31 -2.57
CA SER A 17 -9.17 -11.89 -2.64
C SER A 17 -8.11 -11.04 -1.92
N HIS A 18 -8.16 -9.72 -2.09
CA HIS A 18 -7.23 -8.77 -1.48
C HIS A 18 -7.42 -8.69 0.04
N ASN A 19 -8.66 -8.49 0.52
CA ASN A 19 -8.92 -8.36 1.96
C ASN A 19 -8.60 -9.65 2.71
N ARG A 20 -8.79 -10.82 2.09
CA ARG A 20 -8.32 -12.09 2.66
C ARG A 20 -6.80 -12.06 2.90
N ARG A 21 -6.01 -11.65 1.90
CA ARG A 21 -4.55 -11.58 2.03
C ARG A 21 -4.09 -10.53 3.05
N ILE A 22 -4.79 -9.40 3.14
CA ILE A 22 -4.53 -8.38 4.18
C ILE A 22 -4.71 -9.00 5.57
N ARG A 23 -5.83 -9.68 5.82
CA ARG A 23 -6.09 -10.31 7.13
C ARG A 23 -5.11 -11.44 7.44
N GLU A 24 -4.68 -12.21 6.44
CA GLU A 24 -3.65 -13.23 6.62
C GLU A 24 -2.28 -12.60 6.99
N TYR A 25 -1.90 -11.50 6.34
CA TYR A 25 -0.66 -10.78 6.62
C TYR A 25 -0.65 -10.10 7.99
N PHE A 26 -1.79 -9.56 8.42
CA PHE A 26 -2.01 -8.94 9.73
C PHE A 26 -2.78 -9.88 10.68
N SER A 27 -2.47 -11.19 10.63
CA SER A 27 -3.16 -12.21 11.43
C SER A 27 -2.90 -12.07 12.94
N ASP A 28 -1.90 -11.26 13.33
CA ASP A 28 -1.62 -10.85 14.69
C ASP A 28 -2.68 -9.89 15.27
N ILE A 29 -3.53 -9.28 14.44
CA ILE A 29 -4.52 -8.30 14.86
C ILE A 29 -5.90 -8.97 14.93
N GLU A 30 -6.52 -8.95 16.12
CA GLU A 30 -7.77 -9.69 16.36
C GLU A 30 -9.02 -9.03 15.75
N SER A 31 -9.02 -7.71 15.58
CA SER A 31 -10.19 -6.94 15.13
C SER A 31 -9.93 -6.05 13.91
N ASP A 32 -10.91 -6.01 12.99
CA ASP A 32 -10.96 -5.08 11.85
C ASP A 32 -11.36 -3.64 12.29
N ASP A 33 -11.69 -3.42 13.56
CA ASP A 33 -12.04 -2.11 14.13
C ASP A 33 -11.01 -1.63 15.16
N ASP A 34 -9.90 -2.35 15.28
CA ASP A 34 -8.81 -1.93 16.15
C ASP A 34 -8.03 -0.77 15.51
N PHE A 35 -7.99 0.38 16.18
CA PHE A 35 -7.20 1.55 15.79
C PHE A 35 -6.17 1.94 16.85
N THR A 36 -5.89 1.04 17.80
CA THR A 36 -5.02 1.33 18.95
C THR A 36 -3.55 1.47 18.56
N ASN A 37 -3.13 0.87 17.45
CA ASN A 37 -1.74 0.89 17.01
C ASN A 37 -1.61 1.09 15.49
N GLY A 38 -0.43 1.56 15.06
CA GLY A 38 -0.18 1.91 13.65
C GLY A 38 -0.32 0.74 12.68
N ARG A 39 -0.09 -0.51 13.12
CA ARG A 39 -0.30 -1.71 12.29
C ARG A 39 -1.78 -1.97 12.07
N SER A 40 -2.61 -1.84 13.12
CA SER A 40 -4.06 -2.02 13.02
C SER A 40 -4.69 -0.94 12.14
N VAL A 41 -4.23 0.31 12.28
CA VAL A 41 -4.60 1.42 11.37
C VAL A 41 -4.23 1.06 9.92
N LEU A 42 -3.00 0.62 9.68
CA LEU A 42 -2.51 0.27 8.34
C LEU A 42 -3.31 -0.88 7.72
N ARG A 43 -3.58 -1.96 8.46
CA ARG A 43 -4.47 -3.05 8.04
C ARG A 43 -5.82 -2.48 7.59
N ASN A 44 -6.46 -1.67 8.42
CA ASN A 44 -7.79 -1.13 8.16
C ASN A 44 -7.83 -0.19 6.95
N THR A 45 -6.78 0.62 6.76
CA THR A 45 -6.64 1.48 5.57
C THR A 45 -6.49 0.68 4.30
N LEU A 46 -5.79 -0.47 4.34
CA LEU A 46 -5.54 -1.30 3.16
C LEU A 46 -6.70 -2.21 2.77
N LEU A 47 -7.71 -2.37 3.62
CA LEU A 47 -8.94 -3.08 3.28
C LEU A 47 -9.73 -2.30 2.22
N ILE A 48 -10.15 -3.01 1.17
CA ILE A 48 -11.04 -2.48 0.15
C ILE A 48 -12.47 -2.45 0.70
N ARG A 49 -13.11 -1.28 0.61
CA ARG A 49 -14.49 -0.99 1.00
C ARG A 49 -15.36 -0.84 -0.25
N ASP A 50 -16.67 -0.98 -0.09
CA ASP A 50 -17.62 -0.93 -1.22
C ASP A 50 -17.70 0.46 -1.87
N ASN A 51 -17.40 1.52 -1.10
CA ASN A 51 -17.40 2.91 -1.56
C ASN A 51 -16.04 3.38 -2.10
N ASP A 52 -15.03 2.52 -2.14
CA ASP A 52 -13.73 2.88 -2.72
C ASP A 52 -13.86 3.10 -4.24
N SER A 53 -13.24 4.15 -4.73
CA SER A 53 -13.01 4.36 -6.15
C SER A 53 -11.97 3.38 -6.72
N GLY A 54 -11.93 3.24 -8.05
CA GLY A 54 -10.93 2.39 -8.69
C GLY A 54 -9.49 2.79 -8.43
N LEU A 55 -9.23 4.09 -8.22
CA LEU A 55 -7.91 4.59 -7.85
C LEU A 55 -7.53 4.18 -6.42
N GLU A 56 -8.48 4.23 -5.49
CA GLU A 56 -8.25 3.79 -4.10
C GLU A 56 -7.98 2.29 -4.04
N VAL A 57 -8.76 1.48 -4.76
CA VAL A 57 -8.54 0.03 -4.88
C VAL A 57 -7.13 -0.25 -5.42
N MET A 58 -6.75 0.40 -6.52
CA MET A 58 -5.42 0.21 -7.12
C MET A 58 -4.29 0.63 -6.18
N ASN A 59 -4.43 1.77 -5.49
CA ASN A 59 -3.43 2.24 -4.53
C ASN A 59 -3.27 1.26 -3.36
N LYS A 60 -4.37 0.75 -2.81
CA LYS A 60 -4.32 -0.25 -1.72
C LYS A 60 -3.62 -1.53 -2.17
N GLN A 61 -3.86 -2.00 -3.40
CA GLN A 61 -3.16 -3.15 -3.97
C GLN A 61 -1.66 -2.90 -4.14
N LEU A 62 -1.26 -1.74 -4.69
CA LEU A 62 0.13 -1.37 -4.90
C LEU A 62 0.88 -1.23 -3.56
N CYS A 63 0.30 -0.54 -2.58
CA CYS A 63 0.87 -0.42 -1.25
C CYS A 63 1.06 -1.79 -0.59
N PHE A 64 0.07 -2.67 -0.67
CA PHE A 64 0.20 -4.01 -0.09
C PHE A 64 1.26 -4.87 -0.81
N MET A 65 1.39 -4.76 -2.12
CA MET A 65 2.47 -5.43 -2.86
C MET A 65 3.84 -4.96 -2.36
N HIS A 66 4.05 -3.65 -2.18
CA HIS A 66 5.30 -3.12 -1.63
C HIS A 66 5.59 -3.61 -0.20
N LEU A 67 4.57 -3.70 0.67
CA LEU A 67 4.72 -4.25 2.03
C LEU A 67 5.13 -5.73 2.06
N ARG A 68 4.84 -6.46 0.99
CA ARG A 68 5.18 -7.88 0.83
C ARG A 68 6.48 -8.11 0.07
N MET A 69 7.11 -7.06 -0.47
CA MET A 69 8.43 -7.23 -1.06
C MET A 69 9.41 -7.53 0.07
N ASP A 70 10.10 -8.68 0.00
CA ASP A 70 11.17 -9.09 0.92
C ASP A 70 12.43 -8.21 0.81
N GLU A 71 12.35 -7.12 0.04
CA GLU A 71 13.34 -6.06 0.07
C GLU A 71 13.23 -5.39 1.44
N ALA A 72 14.09 -5.84 2.36
CA ALA A 72 14.29 -5.16 3.63
C ALA A 72 14.45 -3.67 3.30
N PRO A 73 13.61 -2.77 3.85
CA PRO A 73 13.81 -1.36 3.69
C PRO A 73 15.17 -1.07 4.31
N VAL A 74 16.18 -0.93 3.47
CA VAL A 74 17.50 -0.50 3.90
C VAL A 74 17.29 0.94 4.32
N ALA A 75 17.35 1.19 5.63
CA ALA A 75 17.53 2.53 6.15
C ALA A 75 18.86 3.04 5.60
N THR A 76 18.82 3.60 4.40
CA THR A 76 19.97 4.26 3.81
C THR A 76 20.11 5.58 4.55
N MET A 77 21.27 5.81 5.16
CA MET A 77 21.64 7.17 5.47
C MET A 77 21.73 7.91 4.13
N PRO A 78 21.08 9.06 3.95
CA PRO A 78 21.22 9.82 2.72
C PRO A 78 22.72 10.13 2.52
N GLU A 79 23.33 9.47 1.52
CA GLU A 79 24.78 9.61 1.26
C GLU A 79 25.12 11.04 0.83
N HIS A 80 24.18 11.71 0.13
CA HIS A 80 24.28 13.11 -0.26
C HIS A 80 22.91 13.66 -0.68
N TRP A 81 22.80 14.99 -0.68
CA TRP A 81 21.65 15.70 -1.26
C TRP A 81 22.03 16.16 -2.67
N GLU A 82 21.37 15.64 -3.71
CA GLU A 82 21.52 16.20 -5.06
C GLU A 82 20.70 17.50 -5.19
N ARG A 83 21.42 18.63 -5.29
CA ARG A 83 20.81 19.88 -5.76
C ARG A 83 20.67 19.80 -7.28
N ARG A 84 19.48 19.47 -7.78
CA ARG A 84 19.17 19.65 -9.20
C ARG A 84 18.94 21.13 -9.48
N VAL A 85 19.72 21.70 -10.40
CA VAL A 85 19.57 23.09 -10.85
C VAL A 85 18.19 23.23 -11.49
N GLY A 86 17.31 24.04 -10.88
CA GLY A 86 15.93 24.27 -11.34
C GLY A 86 14.81 23.60 -10.51
N SER A 87 15.15 22.86 -9.45
CA SER A 87 14.14 22.37 -8.48
C SER A 87 14.36 22.98 -7.09
N ASP A 88 13.53 23.94 -6.70
CA ASP A 88 13.54 24.56 -5.36
C ASP A 88 13.10 23.60 -4.23
N ARG A 89 12.97 22.30 -4.50
CA ARG A 89 12.57 21.29 -3.53
C ARG A 89 13.62 20.19 -3.47
N PRO A 90 14.23 19.95 -2.30
CA PRO A 90 15.14 18.82 -2.13
C PRO A 90 14.36 17.52 -2.36
N GLN A 91 14.90 16.65 -3.21
CA GLN A 91 14.33 15.32 -3.46
C GLN A 91 15.17 14.27 -2.70
N LEU A 92 14.48 13.41 -1.95
CA LEU A 92 15.11 12.25 -1.32
C LEU A 92 15.34 11.19 -2.40
N VAL A 93 16.60 10.81 -2.63
CA VAL A 93 16.96 9.72 -3.54
C VAL A 93 17.26 8.48 -2.71
N VAL A 94 16.47 7.42 -2.91
CA VAL A 94 16.65 6.12 -2.26
C VAL A 94 17.38 5.19 -3.23
N VAL A 95 18.54 4.67 -2.83
CA VAL A 95 19.35 3.75 -3.64
C VAL A 95 19.34 2.37 -3.01
N TYR A 96 18.88 1.37 -3.76
CA TYR A 96 18.89 -0.03 -3.33
C TYR A 96 20.21 -0.71 -3.74
N ARG A 97 20.88 -1.39 -2.80
CA ARG A 97 22.09 -2.19 -3.08
C ARG A 97 21.85 -3.68 -2.80
N PRO A 98 22.38 -4.59 -3.63
CA PRO A 98 22.29 -6.03 -3.39
C PRO A 98 23.09 -6.44 -2.15
N LYS A 99 22.59 -7.46 -1.44
CA LYS A 99 23.16 -7.98 -0.20
C LYS A 99 24.38 -8.87 -0.51
N LEU A 100 25.51 -8.61 0.15
CA LEU A 100 26.71 -9.46 0.13
C LEU A 100 26.52 -10.74 0.95
#